data_AF-A0A1A3QF17-F1
#
_entry.id   AF-A0A1A3QF17-F1
#
_cell.length_a   1.000
_cell.length_b   1.000
_cell.length_c   1.000
_cell.angle_alpha   90.00
_cell.angle_beta   90.00
_cell.angle_gamma   90.00
#
_symmetry.space_group_name_H-M   'P 1'
#
loop_
_entity.id
_entity.type
_entity.pdbx_description
1 polymer ?
#
loop_
_entity_poly.entity_id
_entity_poly.type
_entity_poly.pdbx_seq_one_letter_code
_entity_poly.pdbx_strand_id
1 'polypeptide(L)'
;MVACRRRHARGAHIARANPGIRSGWISAEQVTPYPPGIPAVVPGECLNDAVLDYLCSGVRAGMNVPDAADPSMETVRVLKT
;
A
#
# COMPACT_ATOMS: atom_id res chain seq x y z
N MET A 1 4.51 0.91 -10.74
CA MET A 1 4.67 -0.38 -10.04
C MET A 1 6.04 -0.95 -10.41
N VAL A 2 6.91 -1.20 -9.42
CA VAL A 2 8.28 -1.73 -9.64
C VAL A 2 8.49 -2.90 -8.68
N ALA A 3 8.75 -4.09 -9.22
CA ALA A 3 9.10 -5.26 -8.42
C ALA A 3 10.45 -5.05 -7.73
N CYS A 4 10.48 -5.06 -6.40
CA CYS A 4 11.72 -4.91 -5.63
C CYS A 4 12.49 -6.23 -5.58
N ARG A 5 13.68 -6.30 -6.19
CA ARG A 5 14.53 -7.50 -6.10
C ARG A 5 15.08 -7.64 -4.67
N ARG A 6 14.60 -8.66 -3.95
CA ARG A 6 14.88 -8.96 -2.53
C ARG A 6 16.37 -9.06 -2.21
N ARG A 7 16.75 -8.59 -1.01
CA ARG A 7 17.65 -9.39 -0.17
C ARG A 7 17.42 -9.35 1.35
N HIS A 8 16.66 -8.41 1.95
CA HIS A 8 16.51 -8.35 3.42
C HIS A 8 15.15 -7.82 3.93
N ALA A 9 14.03 -8.17 3.31
CA ALA A 9 12.72 -7.81 3.85
C ALA A 9 12.45 -8.62 5.14
N ARG A 10 12.54 -7.98 6.31
CA ARG A 10 12.16 -8.56 7.61
C ARG A 10 10.66 -8.42 7.82
N GLY A 11 10.07 -9.34 8.59
CA GLY A 11 8.63 -9.61 8.71
C GLY A 11 7.65 -8.43 8.63
N ALA A 12 6.42 -8.72 8.17
CA ALA A 12 5.37 -7.73 7.96
C ALA A 12 5.00 -6.99 9.24
N HIS A 13 4.90 -5.67 9.16
CA HIS A 13 4.44 -4.79 10.23
C HIS A 13 3.49 -3.74 9.69
N ILE A 14 2.72 -3.15 10.59
CA ILE A 14 1.71 -2.16 10.29
C ILE A 14 2.38 -0.78 10.29
N ALA A 15 2.22 -0.02 9.22
CA ALA A 15 2.64 1.37 9.12
C ALA A 15 1.45 2.26 8.80
N ARG A 16 1.47 3.51 9.28
CA ARG A 16 0.44 4.51 8.94
C ARG A 16 0.56 4.91 7.48
N ALA A 17 -0.51 4.82 6.69
CA ALA A 17 -0.53 5.15 5.26
C ALA A 17 -0.02 6.57 4.95
N ASN A 18 -0.35 7.53 5.81
CA ASN A 18 0.08 8.92 5.66
C ASN A 18 0.25 9.59 7.04
N PRO A 19 1.41 10.24 7.34
CA PRO A 19 2.65 10.31 6.56
C PRO A 19 3.63 9.17 6.87
N GLY A 20 3.15 8.06 7.44
CA GLY A 20 4.00 7.04 8.06
C GLY A 20 4.74 6.13 7.08
N ILE A 21 4.17 5.83 5.91
CA ILE A 21 4.83 5.03 4.87
C ILE A 21 5.65 5.98 3.99
N ARG A 22 6.87 5.55 3.67
CA ARG A 22 7.79 6.30 2.82
C ARG A 22 8.02 5.53 1.52
N SER A 23 8.34 6.25 0.45
CA SER A 23 8.84 5.65 -0.78
C SER A 23 9.98 4.65 -0.51
N GLY A 24 9.88 3.47 -1.12
CA GLY A 24 10.85 2.38 -0.97
C GLY A 24 10.48 1.30 0.05
N TRP A 25 9.36 1.45 0.76
CA TRP A 25 8.79 0.37 1.56
C TRP A 25 8.10 -0.64 0.64
N ILE A 26 8.09 -1.91 1.04
CA ILE A 26 7.51 -2.99 0.23
C ILE A 26 6.13 -3.31 0.79
N SER A 27 5.10 -3.36 -0.05
CA SER A 27 3.77 -3.80 0.37
C SER A 27 3.80 -5.25 0.83
N ALA A 28 3.17 -5.54 1.97
CA ALA A 28 2.95 -6.89 2.48
C ALA A 28 1.49 -7.36 2.28
N GLU A 29 0.66 -6.55 1.62
CA GLU A 29 -0.73 -6.86 1.30
C GLU A 29 -1.13 -6.35 -0.08
N GLN A 30 -2.30 -6.80 -0.53
CA GLN A 30 -2.93 -6.32 -1.75
C GLN A 30 -3.82 -5.13 -1.41
N VAL A 31 -3.86 -4.12 -2.28
CA VAL A 31 -4.83 -3.02 -2.18
C VAL A 31 -5.46 -2.75 -3.54
N THR A 32 -6.78 -2.92 -3.63
CA THR A 32 -7.58 -2.87 -4.84
C THR A 32 -8.67 -1.82 -4.69
N PRO A 33 -8.37 -0.54 -5.03
CA PRO A 33 -9.36 0.53 -4.94
C PRO A 33 -10.47 0.37 -5.97
N TYR A 34 -11.70 0.61 -5.53
CA TYR A 34 -12.91 0.61 -6.33
C TYR A 34 -13.66 1.94 -6.24
N PRO A 35 -14.08 2.51 -7.38
CA PRO A 35 -13.68 2.13 -8.76
C PRO A 35 -12.19 2.45 -9.00
N PRO A 36 -11.45 1.75 -9.91
CA PRO A 36 -11.90 0.82 -10.95
C PRO A 36 -11.97 -0.67 -10.56
N GLY A 37 -11.45 -1.11 -9.42
CA GLY A 37 -11.44 -2.53 -9.02
C GLY A 37 -10.27 -3.34 -9.59
N ILE A 38 -9.15 -2.69 -9.90
CA ILE A 38 -7.87 -3.35 -10.23
C ILE A 38 -6.84 -3.09 -9.12
N PRO A 39 -5.95 -4.06 -8.81
CA PRO A 39 -4.95 -3.87 -7.76
C PRO A 39 -4.03 -2.69 -8.07
N ALA A 40 -3.93 -1.75 -7.13
CA ALA A 40 -2.98 -0.64 -7.18
C ALA A 40 -1.60 -1.06 -6.69
N VAL A 41 -1.54 -2.04 -5.78
CA VAL A 41 -0.32 -2.68 -5.29
C VAL A 41 -0.60 -4.12 -4.88
N VAL A 42 0.36 -5.01 -5.12
CA VAL A 42 0.34 -6.40 -4.63
C VAL A 42 1.51 -6.67 -3.69
N PRO A 43 1.48 -7.75 -2.87
CA PRO A 43 2.57 -8.08 -1.97
C PRO A 43 3.91 -8.24 -2.71
N GLY A 44 4.96 -7.60 -2.19
CA GLY A 44 6.31 -7.62 -2.77
C GLY A 44 6.66 -6.42 -3.65
N GLU A 45 5.72 -5.51 -3.87
CA GLU A 45 5.94 -4.32 -4.68
C GLU A 45 6.32 -3.10 -3.85
N CYS A 46 7.13 -2.21 -4.42
CA CYS A 46 7.45 -0.95 -3.77
C CYS A 46 6.24 -0.02 -3.75
N LEU A 47 5.89 0.46 -2.56
CA LEU A 47 5.05 1.62 -2.39
C LEU A 47 5.86 2.86 -2.77
N ASN A 48 5.32 3.66 -3.69
CA ASN A 48 5.87 4.95 -4.07
C ASN A 48 4.84 6.04 -3.75
N ASP A 49 5.31 7.29 -3.76
CA ASP A 49 4.50 8.43 -3.33
C ASP A 49 3.23 8.56 -4.17
N ALA A 50 3.30 8.31 -5.49
CA ALA A 50 2.14 8.36 -6.38
C ALA A 50 1.05 7.32 -6.03
N VAL A 51 1.42 6.09 -5.66
CA VAL A 51 0.46 5.05 -5.25
C VAL A 51 -0.17 5.41 -3.91
N LEU A 52 0.63 5.91 -2.96
CA LEU A 52 0.12 6.34 -1.66
C LEU A 52 -0.83 7.53 -1.80
N ASP A 53 -0.47 8.52 -2.61
CA ASP A 53 -1.32 9.68 -2.91
C ASP A 53 -2.63 9.26 -3.56
N TYR A 54 -2.57 8.36 -4.56
CA TYR A 54 -3.76 7.84 -5.22
C TYR A 54 -4.71 7.12 -4.26
N LEU A 55 -4.18 6.22 -3.41
CA LEU A 55 -4.99 5.46 -2.46
C LEU A 55 -5.56 6.36 -1.36
N CYS A 56 -4.74 7.24 -0.78
CA CYS A 56 -5.19 8.12 0.31
C CYS A 56 -6.20 9.17 -0.17
N SER A 57 -5.94 9.83 -1.31
CA SER A 57 -6.90 10.78 -1.89
C SER A 57 -8.16 10.08 -2.36
N GLY A 58 -8.01 8.87 -2.90
CA GLY A 58 -9.07 7.97 -3.28
C GLY A 58 -10.06 7.65 -2.19
N VAL A 59 -9.58 7.09 -1.08
CA VAL A 59 -10.44 6.74 0.05
C VAL A 59 -11.12 7.98 0.63
N ARG A 60 -10.40 9.12 0.70
CA ARG A 60 -11.00 10.41 1.09
C ARG A 60 -12.11 10.87 0.13
N ALA A 61 -12.03 10.50 -1.14
CA ALA A 61 -13.05 10.77 -2.15
C ALA A 61 -14.18 9.71 -2.19
N GLY A 62 -14.15 8.70 -1.32
CA GLY A 62 -15.15 7.63 -1.25
C GLY A 62 -14.81 6.36 -2.02
N MET A 63 -13.56 6.18 -2.47
CA MET A 63 -13.12 4.88 -3.01
C MET A 63 -13.13 3.82 -1.90
N ASN A 64 -13.51 2.60 -2.25
CA ASN A 64 -13.48 1.45 -1.37
C ASN A 64 -12.26 0.57 -1.65
N VAL A 65 -11.59 0.05 -0.63
CA VAL A 65 -10.44 -0.87 -0.75
C VAL A 65 -10.71 -2.13 0.10
N PRO A 66 -11.59 -3.03 -0.36
CA PRO A 66 -12.13 -4.11 0.49
C PRO A 66 -11.11 -5.19 0.86
N ASP A 67 -10.00 -5.27 0.12
CA ASP A 67 -8.93 -6.25 0.30
C ASP A 67 -7.78 -5.75 1.18
N ALA A 68 -7.72 -4.45 1.47
CA ALA A 68 -6.77 -3.91 2.44
C ALA A 68 -7.10 -4.41 3.85
N ALA A 69 -6.09 -4.72 4.66
CA ALA A 69 -6.31 -5.07 6.07
C ALA A 69 -6.99 -3.93 6.84
N ASP A 70 -6.83 -2.69 6.37
CA ASP A 70 -7.51 -1.51 6.87
C ASP A 70 -8.18 -0.76 5.70
N PRO A 71 -9.50 -0.94 5.50
CA PRO A 71 -10.23 -0.30 4.40
C PRO A 71 -10.29 1.23 4.48
N SER A 72 -9.98 1.83 5.64
CA SER A 72 -9.90 3.29 5.78
C SER A 72 -8.62 3.87 5.19
N MET A 73 -7.66 3.01 4.79
CA MET A 73 -6.31 3.40 4.40
C MET A 73 -5.64 4.31 5.45
N GLU A 74 -5.92 4.14 6.74
CA GLU A 74 -5.12 4.77 7.81
C GLU A 74 -3.81 4.01 8.02
N THR A 75 -3.82 2.71 7.81
CA THR A 75 -2.68 1.81 7.96
C THR A 75 -2.53 0.85 6.78
N VAL A 76 -1.30 0.38 6.54
CA VAL A 76 -0.98 -0.64 5.53
C VAL A 76 0.09 -1.57 6.10
N ARG A 77 0.00 -2.86 5.77
CA ARG A 77 0.99 -3.88 6.07
C ARG A 77 2.14 -3.79 5.09
N VAL A 78 3.35 -3.68 5.63
CA VAL A 78 4.57 -3.40 4.86
C VAL A 78 5.73 -4.22 5.38
N LEU A 79 6.71 -4.44 4.52
CA LEU A 79 8.02 -4.97 4.88
C LEU A 79 9.02 -3.80 4.87
N LYS A 80 9.81 -3.72 5.93
CA LYS A 80 10.89 -2.75 6.07
C LYS A 80 12.14 -3.37 5.49
N THR A 81 12.72 -2.65 4.55
CA THR A 81 14.04 -2.93 3.99
C THR A 81 15.11 -2.34 4.88
#